data_AF-A0A101IPG9-F1
#
_entry.id   AF-A0A101IPG9-F1
#
_cell.length_a   1.000
_cell.length_b   1.000
_cell.length_c   1.000
_cell.angle_alpha   90.00
_cell.angle_beta   90.00
_cell.angle_gamma   90.00
#
_symmetry.space_group_name_H-M   'P 1'
#
loop_
_entity.id
_entity.type
_entity.pdbx_description
1 polymer ?
#
loop_
_entity_poly.entity_id
_entity_poly.type
_entity_poly.pdbx_seq_one_letter_code
_entity_poly.pdbx_strand_id
1 'polypeptide(L)'
;RNRPDRDDPPVRVRAFGKYLFEEEFPDDVLSSEIRRLKTDETLVPQLLECLFYAIDHQYPDFREFDIVVPVMRGTGSGGYSPPALLAEGVASRYGMRYLDALYKSKVYRPMHSISDHLEKEKEIAGNVGCRYRFNGESVLLIDDTCITGATKRECAAVLRAHGAGEVWSLVLGRMVNRKHLEILGSYNG
;
A
#
# COMPACT_ATOMS: atom_id res chain seq x y z
N ARG A 1 10.43 18.06 20.13
CA ARG A 1 11.40 17.16 19.49
C ARG A 1 11.15 17.22 17.99
N ASN A 2 12.12 17.74 17.23
CA ASN A 2 12.06 17.90 15.78
C ASN A 2 11.98 16.50 15.14
N ARG A 3 10.81 16.12 14.61
CA ARG A 3 10.68 14.88 13.82
C ARG A 3 10.74 15.32 12.35
N PRO A 4 11.87 15.15 11.64
CA PRO A 4 11.98 15.53 10.23
C PRO A 4 10.89 14.89 9.34
N ASP A 5 10.40 13.71 9.73
CA ASP A 5 9.27 13.00 9.10
C ASP A 5 7.92 13.74 9.09
N ARG A 6 7.75 14.82 9.87
CA ARG A 6 6.46 15.50 10.00
C ARG A 6 6.16 16.42 8.82
N ASP A 7 7.19 17.03 8.24
CA ASP A 7 7.05 18.04 7.17
C ASP A 7 7.34 17.45 5.78
N ASP A 8 8.24 16.46 5.68
CA ASP A 8 8.47 15.63 4.48
C ASP A 8 8.45 14.14 4.85
N PRO A 9 7.26 13.54 5.00
CA PRO A 9 7.18 12.12 5.26
C PRO A 9 7.74 11.35 4.06
N PRO A 10 8.51 10.25 4.29
CA PRO A 10 9.10 9.46 3.21
C PRO A 10 8.04 8.91 2.24
N VAL A 11 6.80 8.73 2.71
CA VAL A 11 5.64 8.42 1.88
C VAL A 11 4.38 9.09 2.41
N ARG A 12 3.54 9.58 1.51
CA ARG A 12 2.16 9.98 1.82
C ARG A 12 1.21 8.89 1.32
N VAL A 13 0.37 8.40 2.22
CA VAL A 13 -0.58 7.32 1.89
C VAL A 13 -1.98 7.92 1.70
N ARG A 14 -2.69 7.47 0.67
CA ARG A 14 -4.12 7.62 0.42
C ARG A 14 -4.79 6.27 0.38
N ALA A 15 -6.08 6.25 0.64
CA ALA A 15 -6.87 5.02 0.62
C ALA A 15 -8.21 5.31 -0.04
N PHE A 16 -8.75 4.33 -0.77
CA PHE A 16 -10.13 4.36 -1.25
C PHE A 16 -11.11 4.30 -0.06
N GLY A 17 -10.91 3.34 0.84
CA GLY A 17 -11.82 3.09 1.96
C GLY A 17 -11.14 2.75 3.28
N LYS A 18 -11.98 2.42 4.26
CA LYS A 18 -11.54 1.84 5.54
C LYS A 18 -11.28 0.35 5.35
N TYR A 19 -10.32 -0.16 6.10
CA TYR A 19 -10.09 -1.58 6.31
C TYR A 19 -10.39 -1.90 7.76
N LEU A 20 -11.36 -2.76 8.00
CA LEU A 20 -11.83 -3.15 9.31
C LEU A 20 -11.47 -4.62 9.56
N PHE A 21 -10.98 -4.91 10.76
CA PHE A 21 -10.65 -6.27 11.15
C PHE A 21 -11.92 -7.12 11.32
N GLU A 22 -11.85 -8.36 10.86
CA GLU A 22 -12.99 -9.29 10.80
C GLU A 22 -13.56 -9.58 12.20
N GLU A 23 -12.68 -9.64 13.21
CA GLU A 23 -13.05 -9.89 14.59
C GLU A 23 -13.92 -8.77 15.18
N GLU A 24 -13.75 -7.54 14.70
CA GLU A 24 -14.51 -6.38 15.15
C GLU A 24 -15.72 -6.08 14.26
N PHE A 25 -15.61 -6.35 12.96
CA PHE A 25 -16.57 -5.99 11.91
C PHE A 25 -16.65 -7.10 10.84
N PRO A 26 -17.30 -8.25 11.14
CA PRO A 26 -17.34 -9.40 10.23
C PRO A 26 -18.13 -9.14 8.94
N ASP A 27 -19.08 -8.21 8.99
CA ASP A 27 -20.01 -7.93 7.88
C ASP A 27 -19.53 -6.83 6.92
N ASP A 28 -18.32 -6.25 7.13
CA ASP A 28 -17.79 -5.22 6.23
C ASP A 28 -17.35 -5.82 4.89
N VAL A 29 -18.12 -5.53 3.84
CA VAL A 29 -17.97 -6.11 2.50
C VAL A 29 -16.60 -5.80 1.89
N LEU A 30 -16.19 -4.52 1.88
CA LEU A 30 -14.91 -4.12 1.28
C LEU A 30 -13.73 -4.79 1.98
N SER A 31 -13.73 -4.84 3.32
CA SER A 31 -12.66 -5.48 4.07
C SER A 31 -12.63 -7.00 3.84
N SER A 32 -13.79 -7.63 3.68
CA SER A 32 -13.91 -9.04 3.33
C SER A 32 -13.34 -9.35 1.94
N GLU A 33 -13.68 -8.53 0.93
CA GLU A 33 -13.14 -8.67 -0.43
C GLU A 33 -11.63 -8.44 -0.48
N ILE A 34 -11.12 -7.42 0.22
CA ILE A 34 -9.67 -7.17 0.34
C ILE A 34 -8.94 -8.35 0.99
N ARG A 35 -9.54 -9.02 1.99
CA ARG A 35 -8.96 -10.23 2.59
C ARG A 35 -8.93 -11.39 1.60
N ARG A 36 -10.07 -11.66 0.92
CA ARG A 36 -10.19 -12.72 -0.08
C ARG A 36 -9.28 -12.52 -1.27
N LEU A 37 -9.02 -11.27 -1.66
CA LEU A 37 -8.08 -10.93 -2.74
C LEU A 37 -6.71 -11.58 -2.54
N LYS A 38 -6.27 -11.83 -1.29
CA LYS A 38 -4.99 -12.51 -1.01
C LYS A 38 -4.89 -13.91 -1.60
N THR A 39 -6.01 -14.55 -1.92
CA THR A 39 -6.11 -15.92 -2.44
C THR A 39 -7.01 -16.05 -3.67
N ASP A 40 -7.78 -15.03 -4.02
CA ASP A 40 -8.80 -15.05 -5.08
C ASP A 40 -8.54 -13.92 -6.09
N GLU A 41 -7.89 -14.26 -7.21
CA GLU A 41 -7.56 -13.30 -8.27
C GLU A 41 -8.78 -12.80 -9.06
N THR A 42 -9.92 -13.50 -8.94
CA THR A 42 -11.16 -13.12 -9.64
C THR A 42 -11.76 -11.81 -9.13
N LEU A 43 -11.27 -11.31 -7.99
CA LEU A 43 -11.66 -10.05 -7.37
C LEU A 43 -10.85 -8.84 -7.88
N VAL A 44 -9.76 -9.06 -8.64
CA VAL A 44 -8.88 -7.98 -9.12
C VAL A 44 -9.65 -6.94 -9.95
N PRO A 45 -10.49 -7.30 -10.94
CA PRO A 45 -11.23 -6.30 -11.73
C PRO A 45 -12.14 -5.40 -10.88
N GLN A 46 -12.86 -5.98 -9.92
CA GLN A 46 -13.81 -5.28 -9.06
C GLN A 46 -13.08 -4.33 -8.09
N LEU A 47 -11.95 -4.78 -7.54
CA LEU A 47 -11.15 -3.95 -6.64
C LEU A 47 -10.34 -2.89 -7.40
N LEU A 48 -10.01 -3.11 -8.68
CA LEU A 48 -9.45 -2.06 -9.54
C LEU A 48 -10.41 -0.89 -9.72
N GLU A 49 -11.72 -1.13 -9.86
CA GLU A 49 -12.72 -0.05 -9.94
C GLU A 49 -12.69 0.87 -8.71
N CYS A 50 -12.35 0.34 -7.53
CA CYS A 50 -12.17 1.15 -6.32
C CYS A 50 -10.96 2.09 -6.45
N LEU A 51 -9.82 1.58 -6.96
CA LEU A 51 -8.64 2.41 -7.21
C LEU A 51 -8.89 3.42 -8.33
N PHE A 52 -9.62 3.03 -9.38
CA PHE A 52 -10.00 3.92 -10.47
C PHE A 52 -10.88 5.05 -9.97
N TYR A 53 -11.91 4.75 -9.17
CA TYR A 53 -12.74 5.77 -8.55
C TYR A 53 -11.92 6.72 -7.68
N ALA A 54 -11.02 6.19 -6.84
CA ALA A 54 -10.15 7.00 -5.99
C ALA A 54 -9.28 7.95 -6.82
N ILE A 55 -8.60 7.46 -7.86
CA ILE A 55 -7.77 8.29 -8.74
C ILE A 55 -8.65 9.27 -9.51
N ASP A 56 -9.80 8.85 -10.02
CA ASP A 56 -10.60 9.68 -10.90
C ASP A 56 -11.32 10.82 -10.16
N HIS A 57 -11.72 10.59 -8.90
CA HIS A 57 -12.67 11.46 -8.19
C HIS A 57 -12.12 12.03 -6.88
N GLN A 58 -11.16 11.37 -6.24
CA GLN A 58 -10.61 11.80 -4.94
C GLN A 58 -9.20 12.37 -5.07
N TYR A 59 -8.38 11.79 -5.96
CA TYR A 59 -6.97 12.12 -6.13
C TYR A 59 -6.60 12.23 -7.63
N PRO A 60 -7.23 13.14 -8.40
CA PRO A 60 -7.02 13.27 -9.84
C PRO A 60 -5.56 13.51 -10.24
N ASP A 61 -4.79 14.19 -9.39
CA ASP A 61 -3.36 14.43 -9.60
C ASP A 61 -2.53 13.13 -9.66
N PHE A 62 -3.05 12.01 -9.16
CA PHE A 62 -2.35 10.71 -9.25
C PHE A 62 -2.24 10.18 -10.69
N ARG A 63 -3.01 10.73 -11.64
CA ARG A 63 -2.89 10.41 -13.07
C ARG A 63 -1.61 10.98 -13.71
N GLU A 64 -0.97 11.94 -13.06
CA GLU A 64 0.22 12.64 -13.58
C GLU A 64 1.54 11.99 -13.11
N PHE A 65 1.47 10.90 -12.33
CA PHE A 65 2.66 10.18 -11.89
C PHE A 65 3.35 9.46 -13.04
N ASP A 66 4.68 9.45 -13.00
CA ASP A 66 5.49 8.85 -14.07
C ASP A 66 5.45 7.31 -14.03
N ILE A 67 5.54 6.74 -12.82
CA ILE A 67 5.72 5.29 -12.63
C ILE A 67 4.78 4.76 -11.55
N VAL A 68 4.11 3.65 -11.84
CA VAL A 68 3.37 2.84 -10.86
C VAL A 68 4.22 1.66 -10.43
N VAL A 69 4.42 1.53 -9.12
CA VAL A 69 5.23 0.46 -8.52
C VAL A 69 4.38 -0.31 -7.51
N PRO A 70 4.25 -1.63 -7.60
CA PRO A 70 3.62 -2.40 -6.53
C PRO A 70 4.53 -2.42 -5.30
N VAL A 71 3.95 -2.47 -4.10
CA VAL A 71 4.76 -2.83 -2.92
C VAL A 71 5.36 -4.23 -3.09
N MET A 72 6.45 -4.50 -2.36
CA MET A 72 7.14 -5.78 -2.45
C MET A 72 6.21 -6.99 -2.27
N ARG A 73 6.38 -8.02 -3.11
CA ARG A 73 5.55 -9.24 -3.11
C ARG A 73 5.58 -9.96 -1.76
N GLY A 74 4.44 -10.50 -1.32
CA GLY A 74 4.32 -11.34 -0.12
C GLY A 74 5.15 -12.63 -0.18
N THR A 75 5.26 -13.38 0.93
CA THR A 75 5.97 -14.69 0.97
C THR A 75 5.13 -15.85 0.40
N GLY A 76 4.11 -15.57 -0.41
CA GLY A 76 3.22 -16.59 -0.96
C GLY A 76 3.96 -17.48 -1.97
N SER A 77 3.81 -18.79 -1.85
CA SER A 77 4.54 -19.81 -2.61
C SER A 77 4.05 -20.04 -4.05
N GLY A 78 3.40 -19.06 -4.68
CA GLY A 78 2.63 -19.31 -5.92
C GLY A 78 2.72 -18.26 -7.01
N GLY A 79 3.64 -17.29 -6.94
CA GLY A 79 3.76 -16.24 -7.96
C GLY A 79 2.60 -15.23 -7.98
N TYR A 80 1.44 -15.54 -7.41
CA TYR A 80 0.34 -14.60 -7.25
C TYR A 80 0.72 -13.42 -6.33
N SER A 81 0.49 -12.19 -6.80
CA SER A 81 0.75 -10.97 -6.02
C SER A 81 -0.33 -9.91 -6.28
N PRO A 82 -1.32 -9.78 -5.40
CA PRO A 82 -2.38 -8.79 -5.58
C PRO A 82 -1.87 -7.36 -5.80
N PRO A 83 -0.88 -6.84 -5.05
CA PRO A 83 -0.34 -5.52 -5.31
C PRO A 83 0.20 -5.33 -6.73
N ALA A 84 0.80 -6.37 -7.32
CA ALA A 84 1.35 -6.32 -8.68
C ALA A 84 0.23 -6.24 -9.72
N LEU A 85 -0.81 -7.06 -9.57
CA LEU A 85 -1.96 -7.06 -10.47
C LEU A 85 -2.75 -5.74 -10.39
N LEU A 86 -2.91 -5.20 -9.18
CA LEU A 86 -3.54 -3.90 -8.99
C LEU A 86 -2.70 -2.77 -9.61
N ALA A 87 -1.37 -2.79 -9.41
CA ALA A 87 -0.46 -1.80 -9.98
C ALA A 87 -0.46 -1.82 -11.51
N GLU A 88 -0.43 -3.01 -12.12
CA GLU A 88 -0.48 -3.19 -13.56
C GLU A 88 -1.81 -2.68 -14.14
N GLY A 89 -2.94 -2.98 -13.48
CA GLY A 89 -4.25 -2.46 -13.88
C GLY A 89 -4.34 -0.93 -13.82
N VAL A 90 -3.80 -0.32 -12.76
CA VAL A 90 -3.70 1.15 -12.63
C VAL A 90 -2.81 1.74 -13.72
N ALA A 91 -1.63 1.18 -13.95
CA ALA A 91 -0.71 1.66 -14.98
C ALA A 91 -1.34 1.60 -16.38
N SER A 92 -1.98 0.47 -16.71
CA SER A 92 -2.67 0.26 -17.98
C SER A 92 -3.79 1.27 -18.21
N ARG A 93 -4.63 1.51 -17.18
CA ARG A 93 -5.80 2.40 -17.28
C ARG A 93 -5.45 3.87 -17.54
N TYR A 94 -4.31 4.33 -17.02
CA TYR A 94 -3.89 5.74 -17.08
C TYR A 94 -2.68 5.99 -17.99
N GLY A 95 -2.17 4.95 -18.66
CA GLY A 95 -1.01 5.09 -19.55
C GLY A 95 0.30 5.37 -18.81
N MET A 96 0.39 5.03 -17.52
CA MET A 96 1.60 5.18 -16.72
C MET A 96 2.55 3.99 -16.94
N ARG A 97 3.84 4.18 -16.66
CA ARG A 97 4.79 3.08 -16.72
C ARG A 97 4.63 2.15 -15.51
N TYR A 98 4.35 0.88 -15.75
CA TYR A 98 4.42 -0.15 -14.71
C TYR A 98 5.86 -0.61 -14.46
N LEU A 99 6.24 -0.77 -13.18
CA LEU A 99 7.57 -1.27 -12.81
C LEU A 99 7.56 -2.08 -11.49
N ASP A 100 7.78 -3.39 -11.57
CA ASP A 100 8.02 -4.27 -10.40
C ASP A 100 9.49 -4.17 -9.92
N ALA A 101 9.85 -3.03 -9.32
CA ALA A 101 11.23 -2.73 -8.91
C ALA A 101 11.64 -3.31 -7.56
N LEU A 102 10.66 -3.54 -6.67
CA LEU A 102 10.89 -3.81 -5.25
C LEU A 102 10.87 -5.31 -4.96
N TYR A 103 11.86 -5.77 -4.20
CA TYR A 103 11.98 -7.17 -3.81
C TYR A 103 12.35 -7.30 -2.33
N LYS A 104 12.12 -8.49 -1.79
CA LYS A 104 12.57 -8.83 -0.44
C LYS A 104 14.04 -9.20 -0.45
N SER A 105 14.87 -8.46 0.28
CA SER A 105 16.32 -8.69 0.32
C SER A 105 16.73 -9.86 1.23
N LYS A 106 15.86 -10.29 2.17
CA LYS A 106 16.06 -11.48 3.02
C LYS A 106 14.76 -12.28 3.23
N VAL A 107 14.91 -13.56 3.55
CA VAL A 107 13.82 -14.38 4.08
C VAL A 107 13.53 -13.91 5.51
N TYR A 108 12.30 -13.49 5.76
CA TYR A 108 11.86 -12.97 7.04
C TYR A 108 10.59 -13.71 7.49
N ARG A 109 10.29 -13.72 8.79
CA ARG A 109 9.15 -14.49 9.34
C ARG A 109 7.85 -14.07 8.64
N PRO A 110 6.96 -15.01 8.26
CA PRO A 110 5.71 -14.65 7.59
C PRO A 110 4.93 -13.60 8.39
N MET A 111 4.50 -12.52 7.75
CA MET A 111 3.93 -11.36 8.48
C MET A 111 2.62 -11.69 9.23
N HIS A 112 1.96 -12.80 8.88
CA HIS A 112 0.81 -13.33 9.60
C HIS A 112 1.18 -14.07 10.90
N SER A 113 2.44 -14.50 11.06
CA SER A 113 2.92 -15.18 12.27
C SER A 113 3.45 -14.22 13.35
N ILE A 114 3.63 -12.94 13.00
CA ILE A 114 4.00 -11.88 13.94
C ILE A 114 2.71 -11.21 14.41
N SER A 115 2.46 -11.17 15.71
CA SER A 115 1.28 -10.51 16.29
C SER A 115 1.53 -9.02 16.57
N ASP A 116 2.75 -8.66 17.01
CA ASP A 116 3.11 -7.29 17.32
C ASP A 116 3.43 -6.46 16.06
N HIS A 117 2.73 -5.34 15.91
CA HIS A 117 2.97 -4.37 14.85
C HIS A 117 4.39 -3.82 14.87
N LEU A 118 4.96 -3.51 16.04
CA LEU A 118 6.32 -2.97 16.15
C LEU A 118 7.36 -3.99 15.72
N GLU A 119 7.13 -5.27 16.03
CA GLU A 119 7.97 -6.38 15.58
C GLU A 119 7.87 -6.56 14.06
N LYS A 120 6.69 -6.40 13.45
CA LYS A 120 6.55 -6.35 11.97
C LYS A 120 7.35 -5.21 11.36
N GLU A 121 7.36 -4.02 11.97
CA GLU A 121 8.12 -2.89 11.44
C GLU A 121 9.62 -3.19 11.41
N LYS A 122 10.16 -3.79 12.49
CA LYS A 122 11.56 -4.23 12.56
C LYS A 122 11.88 -5.33 11.55
N GLU A 123 10.94 -6.24 11.32
CA GLU A 123 11.09 -7.31 10.34
C GLU A 123 11.08 -6.78 8.90
N ILE A 124 10.42 -5.65 8.63
CA ILE A 124 10.42 -5.00 7.31
C ILE A 124 11.69 -4.16 7.09
N ALA A 125 12.13 -3.44 8.13
CA ALA A 125 13.25 -2.51 8.06
C ALA A 125 14.54 -3.20 7.58
N GLY A 126 15.15 -2.67 6.51
CA GLY A 126 16.36 -3.23 5.90
C GLY A 126 16.15 -4.51 5.08
N ASN A 127 14.91 -4.96 4.93
CA ASN A 127 14.56 -6.18 4.19
C ASN A 127 13.88 -5.90 2.83
N VAL A 128 13.87 -4.64 2.39
CA VAL A 128 13.42 -4.22 1.05
C VAL A 128 14.63 -3.84 0.20
N GLY A 129 14.69 -4.34 -1.03
CA GLY A 129 15.66 -3.94 -2.05
C GLY A 129 14.98 -3.39 -3.30
N CYS A 130 15.73 -2.66 -4.13
CA CYS A 130 15.27 -2.13 -5.42
C CYS A 130 16.27 -2.51 -6.52
N ARG A 131 15.75 -2.95 -7.69
CA ARG A 131 16.56 -3.35 -8.85
C ARG A 131 16.65 -2.28 -9.94
N TYR A 132 16.02 -1.13 -9.70
CA TYR A 132 15.94 -0.03 -10.65
C TYR A 132 16.63 1.22 -10.10
N ARG A 133 17.22 2.01 -10.99
CA ARG A 133 17.75 3.35 -10.72
C ARG A 133 16.81 4.35 -11.38
N PHE A 134 16.23 5.20 -10.56
CA PHE A 134 15.37 6.29 -10.98
C PHE A 134 16.23 7.54 -11.24
N ASN A 135 15.69 8.45 -12.05
CA ASN A 135 16.25 9.74 -12.41
C ASN A 135 15.28 10.88 -12.03
N GLY A 136 14.72 10.82 -10.83
CA GLY A 136 13.79 11.81 -10.29
C GLY A 136 12.32 11.58 -10.63
N GLU A 137 11.95 10.46 -11.24
CA GLU A 137 10.55 10.16 -11.56
C GLU A 137 9.68 10.11 -10.29
N SER A 138 8.46 10.63 -10.40
CA SER A 138 7.40 10.49 -9.41
C SER A 138 6.86 9.06 -9.40
N VAL A 139 6.69 8.50 -8.20
CA VAL A 139 6.27 7.09 -8.03
C VAL A 139 4.97 6.97 -7.24
N LEU A 140 4.00 6.27 -7.83
CA LEU A 140 2.77 5.83 -7.18
C LEU A 140 2.89 4.37 -6.72
N LEU A 141 3.00 4.17 -5.41
CA LEU A 141 3.01 2.85 -4.78
C LEU A 141 1.60 2.28 -4.61
N ILE A 142 1.34 1.10 -5.16
CA ILE A 142 0.06 0.40 -5.03
C ILE A 142 0.18 -0.78 -4.05
N ASP A 143 -0.80 -0.90 -3.16
CA ASP A 143 -0.95 -1.98 -2.19
C ASP A 143 -2.45 -2.24 -1.95
N ASP A 144 -2.81 -3.37 -1.34
CA ASP A 144 -4.20 -3.60 -0.95
C ASP A 144 -4.57 -2.90 0.35
N THR A 145 -3.67 -2.91 1.34
CA THR A 145 -3.98 -2.45 2.69
C THR A 145 -2.89 -1.56 3.29
N CYS A 146 -3.30 -0.60 4.10
CA CYS A 146 -2.39 0.14 4.98
C CYS A 146 -2.75 -0.12 6.45
N ILE A 147 -1.98 -1.01 7.09
CA ILE A 147 -2.06 -1.32 8.51
C ILE A 147 -1.30 -0.26 9.32
N THR A 148 0.01 -0.42 9.53
CA THR A 148 0.84 0.58 10.24
C THR A 148 1.50 1.60 9.30
N GLY A 149 1.53 1.29 7.99
CA GLY A 149 2.28 2.04 6.99
C GLY A 149 3.78 1.68 6.90
N ALA A 150 4.31 0.80 7.76
CA ALA A 150 5.74 0.46 7.79
C ALA A 150 6.28 -0.04 6.46
N THR A 151 5.58 -0.99 5.81
CA THR A 151 5.96 -1.50 4.47
C THR A 151 6.09 -0.38 3.45
N LYS A 152 5.14 0.55 3.43
CA LYS A 152 5.12 1.66 2.49
C LYS A 152 6.23 2.66 2.77
N ARG A 153 6.49 2.97 4.05
CA ARG A 153 7.61 3.84 4.47
C ARG A 153 8.94 3.27 4.01
N GLU A 154 9.16 1.97 4.24
CA GLU A 154 10.40 1.30 3.84
C GLU A 154 10.54 1.25 2.31
N CYS A 155 9.47 0.88 1.59
CA CYS A 155 9.47 0.88 0.12
C CYS A 155 9.83 2.26 -0.43
N ALA A 156 9.19 3.32 0.07
CA ALA A 156 9.46 4.67 -0.39
C ALA A 156 10.86 5.16 -0.04
N ALA A 157 11.37 4.85 1.16
CA ALA A 157 12.75 5.16 1.54
C ALA A 157 13.76 4.50 0.59
N VAL A 158 13.55 3.22 0.26
CA VAL A 158 14.40 2.50 -0.70
C VAL A 158 14.29 3.09 -2.11
N LEU A 159 13.09 3.41 -2.59
CA LEU A 159 12.89 4.03 -3.90
C LEU A 159 13.59 5.40 -3.99
N ARG A 160 13.41 6.28 -3.01
CA ARG A 160 14.08 7.58 -2.93
C ARG A 160 15.60 7.43 -2.87
N ALA A 161 16.11 6.46 -2.10
CA ALA A 161 17.55 6.13 -2.06
C ALA A 161 18.08 5.61 -3.41
N HIS A 162 17.20 5.14 -4.31
CA HIS A 162 17.53 4.73 -5.67
C HIS A 162 17.27 5.83 -6.73
N GLY A 163 17.01 7.07 -6.30
CA GLY A 163 16.88 8.24 -7.16
C GLY A 163 15.44 8.62 -7.51
N ALA A 164 14.42 7.99 -6.90
CA ALA A 164 13.04 8.38 -7.15
C ALA A 164 12.78 9.79 -6.60
N GLY A 165 11.92 10.54 -7.28
CA GLY A 165 11.45 11.85 -6.83
C GLY A 165 10.44 11.72 -5.70
N GLU A 166 9.26 12.30 -5.87
CA GLU A 166 8.20 12.12 -4.89
C GLU A 166 7.63 10.70 -4.91
N VAL A 167 7.23 10.21 -3.74
CA VAL A 167 6.64 8.88 -3.58
C VAL A 167 5.35 8.99 -2.80
N TRP A 168 4.26 8.58 -3.44
CA TRP A 168 2.94 8.45 -2.85
C TRP A 168 2.50 7.00 -2.82
N SER A 169 1.51 6.67 -2.00
CA SER A 169 0.89 5.36 -2.01
C SER A 169 -0.62 5.46 -2.04
N LEU A 170 -1.25 4.60 -2.85
CA LEU A 170 -2.69 4.39 -2.87
C LEU A 170 -3.00 2.94 -2.46
N VAL A 171 -3.94 2.77 -1.56
CA VAL A 171 -4.41 1.45 -1.09
C VAL A 171 -5.93 1.30 -1.20
N LEU A 172 -6.42 0.06 -1.30
CA LEU A 172 -7.87 -0.19 -1.22
C LEU A 172 -8.41 0.19 0.16
N GLY A 173 -7.73 -0.24 1.22
CA GLY A 173 -8.22 -0.04 2.59
C GLY A 173 -7.14 0.43 3.58
N ARG A 174 -7.41 1.49 4.34
CA ARG A 174 -6.60 1.88 5.51
C ARG A 174 -7.22 1.35 6.79
N MET A 175 -6.41 0.71 7.63
CA MET A 175 -6.86 0.17 8.92
C MET A 175 -7.48 1.26 9.78
N VAL A 176 -8.69 0.99 10.25
CA VAL A 176 -9.39 1.75 11.29
C VAL A 176 -9.82 0.73 12.35
N ASN A 177 -9.66 1.06 13.63
CA ASN A 177 -10.08 0.19 14.74
C ASN A 177 -11.21 0.89 15.53
N ARG A 178 -11.87 0.19 16.46
CA ARG A 178 -12.95 0.79 17.26
C ARG A 178 -12.55 2.09 17.95
N LYS A 179 -11.35 2.15 18.54
CA LYS A 179 -10.84 3.38 19.18
C LYS A 179 -10.79 4.57 18.21
N HIS A 180 -10.37 4.35 16.97
CA HIS A 180 -10.38 5.40 15.94
C HIS A 180 -11.80 5.88 15.62
N LEU A 181 -12.79 4.98 15.60
CA LEU A 181 -14.19 5.33 15.33
C LEU A 181 -14.87 6.02 16.52
N GLU A 182 -14.59 5.58 17.75
CA GLU A 182 -15.10 6.20 18.98
C GLU A 182 -14.65 7.66 19.12
N ILE A 183 -13.37 7.94 18.81
CA ILE A 183 -12.85 9.31 18.78
C ILE A 183 -13.60 10.16 17.75
N LEU A 184 -13.86 9.65 16.54
CA LEU A 184 -14.61 10.38 15.52
C LEU A 184 -16.08 10.61 15.91
N GLY A 185 -16.69 9.67 16.62
CA GLY A 185 -18.03 9.82 17.17
C GLY A 185 -18.13 10.94 18.21
N SER A 186 -17.08 11.14 19.02
CA SER A 186 -17.02 12.21 20.02
C SER A 186 -16.83 13.62 19.47
N TYR A 187 -16.40 13.77 18.21
CA TYR A 187 -16.30 15.07 17.53
C TYR A 187 -17.62 15.50 16.85
N ASN A 188 -18.54 14.56 16.66
CA ASN A 188 -19.84 14.79 16.04
C ASN A 188 -21.00 14.78 17.07
N GLY A 189 -20.67 14.87 18.36
CA GLY A 189 -21.61 14.97 19.48
C GLY A 189 -21.58 16.34 20.14
#